data_AF-A0A945X340-F1
#
_entry.id   AF-A0A945X340-F1
#
_cell.length_a   1.000
_cell.length_b   1.000
_cell.length_c   1.000
_cell.angle_alpha   90.00
_cell.angle_beta   90.00
_cell.angle_gamma   90.00
#
_symmetry.space_group_name_H-M   'P 1'
#
loop_
_entity.id
_entity.type
_entity.pdbx_description
1 polymer ?
#
loop_
_entity_poly.entity_id
_entity_poly.type
_entity_poly.pdbx_seq_one_letter_code
_entity_poly.pdbx_strand_id
1 'polypeptide(L)'
;MTHEGSASVSPRFAYGLISIATVAIWCVCAGVSVAEPSEAAEAPKVYQLKPGDSLRSLAARFLGGEEFLPELLAYNSISNPLELGDGAFIGIPGAEREAALKAIAEAREATRRAIAAASQTYAKDELKAAQEGIDAANAARRRARYAEASERAKLGTTKADLAKRLADQRAPVPEPGTLSAVFGNVKVAPSGSSVFVPAKAGSPLPVGSRVRTAPGARAEVRLPDGSTLQILANSVFRIEQSRLDRRDQRRDVQLDVIMGGILGKIPKRTHARSTYRLKSPEAAIAIRGTEVRVGNDESNVSRLSVLAGLAELSASGKTTPVPENSGSYSEAGKAPHKPVELLPAPDVLVPGSVERRTAQQQVPFEWTPLKTRKFGCYHLELSQDASFNTIVEDVLTKGATHVTRPLIDGEYFWRISTIDKKGLEGRVRDGKVVIRRRVAVAFEEADGSRFGDAPGEVSLGERILAVPASLDTSIVRMELSLDGVAFWTFWEPMGRFVPTRPGPVTLYARGIDALGNTGPVVQQLINVTPRVK
;
A
#
# COMPACT_ATOMS: atom_id res chain seq x y z
N MET A 1 46.60 -13.09 49.79
CA MET A 1 45.21 -13.26 50.26
C MET A 1 44.33 -12.42 49.34
N THR A 2 43.31 -12.87 48.62
CA THR A 2 42.61 -14.17 48.44
C THR A 2 41.51 -13.89 47.39
N HIS A 3 41.40 -14.74 46.34
CA HIS A 3 40.16 -15.18 45.62
C HIS A 3 39.23 -14.12 44.99
N GLU A 4 38.44 -14.29 43.92
CA GLU A 4 38.01 -15.27 42.90
C GLU A 4 37.08 -14.42 41.98
N GLY A 5 36.71 -14.67 40.72
CA GLY A 5 36.84 -15.79 39.80
C GLY A 5 36.03 -15.50 38.51
N SER A 6 36.20 -16.38 37.51
CA SER A 6 35.33 -16.65 36.35
C SER A 6 35.13 -15.54 35.29
N ALA A 7 35.02 -15.79 33.99
CA ALA A 7 35.24 -16.93 33.13
C ALA A 7 35.38 -16.39 31.70
N SER A 8 36.31 -16.92 30.92
CA SER A 8 36.38 -16.71 29.47
C SER A 8 36.44 -18.07 28.80
N VAL A 9 35.58 -18.29 27.81
CA VAL A 9 35.56 -19.51 27.00
C VAL A 9 35.66 -19.10 25.53
N SER A 10 36.68 -19.62 24.88
CA SER A 10 36.77 -19.81 23.44
C SER A 10 37.61 -21.06 23.14
N PRO A 11 37.39 -21.74 22.01
CA PRO A 11 37.60 -23.18 21.91
C PRO A 11 38.81 -23.55 21.02
N ARG A 12 39.45 -24.70 21.26
CA ARG A 12 40.26 -25.41 20.25
C ARG A 12 40.32 -26.93 20.49
N PHE A 13 39.80 -27.66 19.49
CA PHE A 13 40.38 -28.81 18.80
C PHE A 13 41.38 -29.76 19.54
N ALA A 14 40.94 -31.01 19.69
CA ALA A 14 41.41 -32.20 18.95
C ALA A 14 42.20 -33.34 19.66
N TYR A 15 41.87 -34.56 19.17
CA TYR A 15 42.61 -35.84 19.10
C TYR A 15 42.84 -36.73 20.33
N GLY A 16 42.67 -38.05 20.12
CA GLY A 16 43.18 -39.17 20.94
C GLY A 16 42.12 -40.25 21.23
N LEU A 17 41.82 -41.19 20.33
CA LEU A 17 42.42 -42.54 20.19
C LEU A 17 42.46 -43.43 21.48
N ILE A 18 41.63 -44.49 21.40
CA ILE A 18 41.81 -45.89 21.83
C ILE A 18 41.94 -46.21 23.34
N SER A 19 40.93 -46.93 23.86
CA SER A 19 41.18 -48.15 24.64
C SER A 19 40.04 -49.16 24.53
N ILE A 20 40.45 -50.40 24.37
CA ILE A 20 39.68 -51.62 24.12
C ILE A 20 39.07 -52.10 25.44
N ALA A 21 37.79 -52.46 25.42
CA ALA A 21 37.19 -53.33 26.44
C ALA A 21 36.16 -54.27 25.79
N THR A 22 36.59 -55.52 25.66
CA THR A 22 35.80 -56.69 25.28
C THR A 22 34.98 -57.16 26.48
N VAL A 23 33.65 -57.17 26.41
CA VAL A 23 32.81 -58.13 27.15
C VAL A 23 31.59 -58.50 26.31
N ALA A 24 31.28 -59.79 26.36
CA ALA A 24 30.52 -60.61 25.46
C ALA A 24 28.99 -60.59 25.67
N ILE A 25 28.28 -60.75 24.54
CA ILE A 25 27.11 -61.61 24.28
C ILE A 25 25.83 -61.41 25.12
N TRP A 26 24.76 -60.94 24.46
CA TRP A 26 23.53 -61.73 24.22
C TRP A 26 22.70 -61.04 23.11
N CYS A 27 22.79 -61.56 21.87
CA CYS A 27 21.97 -61.12 20.75
C CYS A 27 20.66 -61.94 20.74
N VAL A 28 19.56 -61.31 21.13
CA VAL A 28 18.22 -61.80 20.81
C VAL A 28 17.93 -61.41 19.37
N CYS A 29 18.09 -62.36 18.44
CA CYS A 29 17.66 -62.22 17.06
C CYS A 29 16.12 -62.29 17.02
N ALA A 30 15.45 -61.15 17.18
CA ALA A 30 14.10 -60.99 16.67
C ALA A 30 14.19 -60.87 15.15
N GLY A 31 13.89 -61.97 14.44
CA GLY A 31 13.85 -62.00 12.99
C GLY A 31 12.82 -61.02 12.45
N VAL A 32 13.28 -59.85 12.01
CA VAL A 32 12.52 -59.04 11.06
C VAL A 32 12.64 -59.77 9.73
N SER A 33 11.61 -60.55 9.38
CA SER A 33 11.42 -61.03 8.02
C SER A 33 11.22 -59.80 7.14
N VAL A 34 12.30 -59.35 6.51
CA VAL A 34 12.20 -58.50 5.33
C VAL A 34 11.65 -59.41 4.26
N ALA A 35 10.34 -59.34 4.05
CA ALA A 35 9.71 -59.94 2.88
C ALA A 35 10.43 -59.35 1.66
N GLU A 36 11.12 -60.21 0.91
CA GLU A 36 11.61 -59.85 -0.41
C GLU A 36 10.43 -59.26 -1.21
N PRO A 37 10.63 -58.17 -1.98
CA PRO A 37 9.60 -57.75 -2.90
C PRO A 37 9.37 -58.91 -3.86
N SER A 38 8.26 -59.61 -3.68
CA SER A 38 7.77 -60.60 -4.64
C SER A 38 7.79 -59.92 -5.99
N GLU A 39 8.75 -60.32 -6.82
CA GLU A 39 8.83 -59.96 -8.22
C GLU A 39 7.43 -60.24 -8.80
N ALA A 40 6.68 -59.17 -9.09
CA ALA A 40 5.36 -59.28 -9.65
C ALA A 40 5.56 -59.84 -11.05
N ALA A 41 5.51 -61.17 -11.17
CA ALA A 41 5.62 -61.87 -12.43
C ALA A 41 4.67 -61.21 -13.42
N GLU A 42 5.25 -60.69 -14.51
CA GLU A 42 4.51 -60.02 -15.58
C GLU A 42 3.32 -60.90 -15.98
N ALA A 43 2.12 -60.31 -16.05
CA ALA A 43 0.91 -61.07 -16.23
C ALA A 43 1.02 -61.96 -17.48
N PRO A 44 0.71 -63.26 -17.40
CA PRO A 44 0.90 -64.15 -18.53
C PRO A 44 -0.06 -63.76 -19.66
N LYS A 45 0.43 -63.66 -20.91
CA LYS A 45 -0.41 -63.32 -22.08
C LYS A 45 -1.65 -64.21 -22.19
N VAL A 46 -1.54 -65.47 -21.78
CA VAL A 46 -2.63 -66.44 -21.72
C VAL A 46 -2.55 -67.19 -20.40
N TYR A 47 -3.68 -67.35 -19.70
CA TYR A 47 -3.82 -68.02 -18.43
C TYR A 47 -4.77 -69.20 -18.56
N GLN A 48 -4.40 -70.37 -18.05
CA GLN A 48 -5.28 -71.54 -18.00
C GLN A 48 -6.06 -71.57 -16.69
N LEU A 49 -7.40 -71.61 -16.74
CA LEU A 49 -8.26 -71.66 -15.56
C LEU A 49 -7.97 -72.91 -14.73
N LYS A 50 -7.66 -72.72 -13.44
CA LYS A 50 -7.48 -73.79 -12.46
C LYS A 50 -8.79 -74.04 -11.69
N PRO A 51 -8.98 -75.25 -11.11
CA PRO A 51 -10.13 -75.52 -10.26
C PRO A 51 -10.26 -74.47 -9.14
N GLY A 52 -11.41 -73.80 -9.05
CA GLY A 52 -11.69 -72.73 -8.09
C GLY A 52 -11.41 -71.30 -8.59
N ASP A 53 -10.82 -71.13 -9.78
CA ASP A 53 -10.73 -69.82 -10.43
C ASP A 53 -12.10 -69.34 -10.91
N SER A 54 -12.29 -68.02 -10.89
CA SER A 54 -13.43 -67.36 -11.53
C SER A 54 -12.92 -66.19 -12.36
N LEU A 55 -13.65 -65.80 -13.40
CA LEU A 55 -13.25 -64.62 -14.19
C LEU A 55 -13.21 -63.33 -13.35
N ARG A 56 -13.98 -63.25 -12.25
CA ARG A 56 -13.88 -62.15 -11.28
C ARG A 56 -12.55 -62.17 -10.53
N SER A 57 -12.14 -63.34 -10.01
CA SER A 57 -10.87 -63.46 -9.31
C SER A 57 -9.67 -63.22 -10.25
N LEU A 58 -9.77 -63.61 -11.52
CA LEU A 58 -8.77 -63.26 -12.53
C LEU A 58 -8.73 -61.76 -12.83
N ALA A 59 -9.88 -61.10 -12.96
CA ALA A 59 -9.94 -59.65 -13.15
C ALA A 59 -9.35 -58.90 -11.93
N ALA A 60 -9.68 -59.34 -10.71
CA ALA A 60 -9.08 -58.81 -9.49
C ALA A 60 -7.56 -58.98 -9.49
N ARG A 61 -7.08 -60.20 -9.77
CA ARG A 61 -5.65 -60.54 -9.70
C ARG A 61 -4.81 -59.86 -10.77
N PHE A 62 -5.29 -59.82 -12.01
CA PHE A 62 -4.46 -59.40 -13.15
C PHE A 62 -4.82 -58.03 -13.72
N LEU A 63 -6.07 -57.58 -13.56
CA LEU A 63 -6.51 -56.27 -14.05
C LEU A 63 -6.58 -55.23 -12.93
N GLY A 64 -6.43 -55.65 -11.66
CA GLY A 64 -6.35 -54.80 -10.48
C GLY A 64 -7.68 -54.57 -9.75
N GLY A 65 -8.74 -55.30 -10.12
CA GLY A 65 -10.06 -55.16 -9.50
C GLY A 65 -11.15 -56.02 -10.17
N GLU A 66 -12.14 -56.48 -9.39
CA GLU A 66 -13.27 -57.26 -9.91
C GLU A 66 -14.13 -56.47 -10.89
N GLU A 67 -14.15 -55.13 -10.77
CA GLU A 67 -14.89 -54.21 -11.63
C GLU A 67 -14.41 -54.23 -13.10
N PHE A 68 -13.24 -54.80 -13.36
CA PHE A 68 -12.70 -54.97 -14.72
C PHE A 68 -13.13 -56.29 -15.38
N LEU A 69 -14.01 -57.07 -14.75
CA LEU A 69 -14.60 -58.25 -15.39
C LEU A 69 -15.19 -57.95 -16.79
N PRO A 70 -15.97 -56.88 -17.03
CA PRO A 70 -16.51 -56.59 -18.36
C PRO A 70 -15.43 -56.38 -19.42
N GLU A 71 -14.29 -55.81 -19.02
CA GLU A 71 -13.14 -55.62 -19.90
C GLU A 71 -12.44 -56.95 -20.21
N LEU A 72 -12.25 -57.81 -19.21
CA LEU A 72 -11.65 -59.13 -19.40
C LEU A 72 -12.50 -60.02 -20.32
N LEU A 73 -13.83 -59.94 -20.17
CA LEU A 73 -14.78 -60.62 -21.05
C LEU A 73 -14.70 -60.07 -22.48
N ALA A 74 -14.68 -58.74 -22.64
CA ALA A 74 -14.57 -58.11 -23.95
C ALA A 74 -13.26 -58.46 -24.67
N TYR A 75 -12.13 -58.52 -23.96
CA TYR A 75 -10.83 -58.88 -24.54
C TYR A 75 -10.81 -60.30 -25.11
N ASN A 76 -11.52 -61.22 -24.46
CA ASN A 76 -11.60 -62.62 -24.84
C ASN A 76 -12.80 -62.96 -25.73
N SER A 77 -13.61 -61.96 -26.12
CA SER A 77 -14.86 -62.15 -26.89
C SER A 77 -15.84 -63.14 -26.24
N ILE A 78 -15.91 -63.15 -24.90
CA ILE A 78 -16.77 -64.04 -24.13
C ILE A 78 -18.13 -63.37 -23.88
N SER A 79 -19.18 -63.94 -24.46
CA SER A 79 -20.57 -63.44 -24.30
C SER A 79 -21.27 -64.06 -23.08
N ASN A 80 -21.02 -65.34 -22.78
CA ASN A 80 -21.59 -66.05 -21.64
C ASN A 80 -20.47 -66.67 -20.78
N PRO A 81 -20.13 -66.05 -19.64
CA PRO A 81 -19.11 -66.54 -18.72
C PRO A 81 -19.35 -67.95 -18.17
N LEU A 82 -20.61 -68.42 -18.17
CA LEU A 82 -21.02 -69.70 -17.60
C LEU A 82 -20.74 -70.89 -18.52
N GLU A 83 -20.35 -70.66 -19.77
CA GLU A 83 -20.04 -71.71 -20.76
C GLU A 83 -18.58 -72.18 -20.71
N LEU A 84 -17.75 -71.57 -19.86
CA LEU A 84 -16.34 -71.92 -19.72
C LEU A 84 -16.17 -73.08 -18.75
N GLY A 85 -15.61 -74.18 -19.24
CA GLY A 85 -15.21 -75.33 -18.42
C GLY A 85 -13.85 -75.15 -17.76
N ASP A 86 -13.56 -76.02 -16.79
CA ASP A 86 -12.26 -76.12 -16.14
C ASP A 86 -11.15 -76.33 -17.19
N GLY A 87 -10.02 -75.62 -17.05
CA GLY A 87 -8.89 -75.72 -17.97
C GLY A 87 -8.98 -74.84 -19.23
N ALA A 88 -10.01 -74.01 -19.39
CA ALA A 88 -10.10 -73.05 -20.51
C ALA A 88 -8.98 -71.99 -20.45
N PHE A 89 -8.54 -71.53 -21.63
CA PHE A 89 -7.50 -70.51 -21.76
C PHE A 89 -8.11 -69.10 -21.87
N ILE A 90 -7.66 -68.20 -21.01
CA ILE A 90 -8.08 -66.80 -20.92
C ILE A 90 -6.90 -65.91 -21.25
N GLY A 91 -7.01 -65.10 -22.30
CA GLY A 91 -6.06 -64.04 -22.60
C GLY A 91 -6.11 -62.94 -21.53
N ILE A 92 -4.94 -62.50 -21.08
CA ILE A 92 -4.81 -61.38 -20.15
C ILE A 92 -4.27 -60.17 -20.93
N PRO A 93 -4.96 -59.01 -20.89
CA PRO A 93 -4.47 -57.80 -21.53
C PRO A 93 -3.09 -57.38 -20.98
N GLY A 94 -2.11 -57.16 -21.86
CA GLY A 94 -0.74 -56.80 -21.50
C GLY A 94 -0.40 -55.32 -21.75
N ALA A 95 0.78 -55.07 -22.34
CA ALA A 95 1.37 -53.74 -22.52
C ALA A 95 0.45 -52.69 -23.18
N GLU A 96 -0.42 -53.07 -24.13
CA GLU A 96 -1.35 -52.12 -24.76
C GLU A 96 -2.39 -51.57 -23.76
N ARG A 97 -2.86 -52.42 -22.84
CA ARG A 97 -3.75 -51.98 -21.75
C ARG A 97 -3.02 -51.03 -20.81
N GLU A 98 -1.78 -51.36 -20.46
CA GLU A 98 -0.97 -50.50 -19.59
C GLU A 98 -0.71 -49.14 -20.23
N ALA A 99 -0.38 -49.10 -21.52
CA ALA A 99 -0.23 -47.87 -22.28
C ALA A 99 -1.52 -47.04 -22.30
N ALA A 100 -2.67 -47.68 -22.50
CA ALA A 100 -3.98 -47.01 -22.44
C ALA A 100 -4.30 -46.46 -21.04
N LEU A 101 -4.03 -47.24 -19.98
CA LEU A 101 -4.21 -46.80 -18.60
C LEU A 101 -3.31 -45.61 -18.26
N LYS A 102 -2.05 -45.65 -18.69
CA LYS A 102 -1.10 -44.54 -18.54
C LYS A 102 -1.60 -43.29 -19.25
N ALA A 103 -2.04 -43.39 -20.51
CA ALA A 103 -2.58 -42.26 -21.25
C ALA A 103 -3.83 -41.66 -20.58
N ILE A 104 -4.74 -42.50 -20.07
CA ILE A 104 -5.93 -42.06 -19.32
C ILE A 104 -5.51 -41.34 -18.03
N ALA A 105 -4.51 -41.84 -17.30
CA ALA A 105 -3.99 -41.21 -16.10
C ALA A 105 -3.37 -39.84 -16.41
N GLU A 106 -2.59 -39.72 -17.48
CA GLU A 106 -2.03 -38.45 -17.96
C GLU A 106 -3.12 -37.44 -18.33
N ALA A 107 -4.17 -37.86 -19.03
CA ALA A 107 -5.31 -37.01 -19.38
C ALA A 107 -6.05 -36.49 -18.14
N ARG A 108 -6.22 -37.34 -17.13
CA ARG A 108 -6.81 -36.95 -15.83
C ARG A 108 -5.93 -35.93 -15.10
N GLU A 109 -4.62 -36.12 -15.11
CA GLU A 109 -3.67 -35.17 -14.52
C GLU A 109 -3.71 -33.82 -15.21
N ALA A 110 -3.67 -33.81 -16.55
CA ALA A 110 -3.81 -32.59 -17.34
C ALA A 110 -5.13 -31.88 -17.04
N THR A 111 -6.23 -32.62 -16.93
CA THR A 111 -7.55 -32.07 -16.57
C THR A 111 -7.55 -31.47 -15.17
N ARG A 112 -6.89 -32.11 -14.18
CA ARG A 112 -6.71 -31.55 -12.83
C ARG A 112 -5.96 -30.23 -12.87
N ARG A 113 -4.85 -30.14 -13.62
CA ARG A 113 -4.10 -28.88 -13.81
C ARG A 113 -4.95 -27.80 -14.49
N ALA A 114 -5.76 -28.16 -15.47
CA ALA A 114 -6.68 -27.23 -16.13
C ALA A 114 -7.75 -26.70 -15.15
N ILE A 115 -8.31 -27.56 -14.30
CA ILE A 115 -9.28 -27.15 -13.27
C ILE A 115 -8.63 -26.22 -12.25
N ALA A 116 -7.40 -26.52 -11.80
CA ALA A 116 -6.64 -25.65 -10.90
C ALA A 116 -6.38 -24.25 -11.49
N ALA A 117 -6.32 -24.14 -12.82
CA ALA A 117 -6.24 -22.87 -13.56
C ALA A 117 -7.61 -22.19 -13.77
N ALA A 118 -8.66 -22.62 -13.07
CA ALA A 118 -10.04 -22.09 -13.19
C ALA A 118 -10.64 -22.19 -14.61
N SER A 119 -10.24 -23.20 -15.41
CA SER A 119 -10.79 -23.44 -16.76
C SER A 119 -12.31 -23.63 -16.79
N GLN A 120 -12.92 -24.06 -15.68
CA GLN A 120 -14.39 -24.13 -15.56
C GLN A 120 -15.08 -22.79 -15.82
N THR A 121 -14.41 -21.67 -15.53
CA THR A 121 -14.90 -20.32 -15.77
C THR A 121 -14.40 -19.76 -17.10
N TYR A 122 -13.13 -20.01 -17.44
CA TYR A 122 -12.43 -19.29 -18.50
C TYR A 122 -12.21 -20.09 -19.81
N ALA A 123 -12.37 -21.42 -19.79
CA ALA A 123 -12.19 -22.33 -20.92
C ALA A 123 -13.12 -23.55 -20.81
N LYS A 124 -14.42 -23.27 -20.58
CA LYS A 124 -15.43 -24.29 -20.24
C LYS A 124 -15.60 -25.34 -21.35
N ASP A 125 -15.58 -24.91 -22.61
CA ASP A 125 -15.81 -25.79 -23.75
C ASP A 125 -14.63 -26.75 -23.95
N GLU A 126 -13.40 -26.26 -23.79
CA GLU A 126 -12.19 -27.08 -23.90
C GLU A 126 -12.07 -28.06 -22.73
N LEU A 127 -12.44 -27.63 -21.52
CA LEU A 127 -12.48 -28.53 -20.36
C LEU A 127 -13.52 -29.64 -20.55
N LYS A 128 -14.71 -29.30 -21.08
CA LYS A 128 -15.75 -30.29 -21.40
C LYS A 128 -15.25 -31.30 -22.43
N ALA A 129 -14.61 -30.85 -23.51
CA ALA A 129 -14.03 -31.73 -24.53
C ALA A 129 -12.93 -32.65 -23.96
N ALA A 130 -12.16 -32.18 -22.97
CA ALA A 130 -11.17 -33.02 -22.30
C ALA A 130 -11.82 -34.16 -21.50
N GLN A 131 -12.88 -33.86 -20.75
CA GLN A 131 -13.66 -34.85 -19.99
C GLN A 131 -14.35 -35.86 -20.92
N GLU A 132 -14.95 -35.40 -22.01
CA GLU A 132 -15.52 -36.29 -23.04
C GLU A 132 -14.45 -37.22 -23.65
N GLY A 133 -13.21 -36.74 -23.85
CA GLY A 133 -12.09 -37.55 -24.31
C GLY A 133 -11.72 -38.66 -23.32
N ILE A 134 -11.69 -38.36 -22.02
CA ILE A 134 -11.44 -39.34 -20.95
C ILE A 134 -12.57 -40.36 -20.87
N ASP A 135 -13.83 -39.93 -20.99
CA ASP A 135 -14.99 -40.82 -20.94
C ASP A 135 -15.01 -41.78 -22.14
N ALA A 136 -14.72 -41.25 -23.34
CA ALA A 136 -14.57 -42.05 -24.55
C ALA A 136 -13.41 -43.06 -24.42
N ALA A 137 -12.28 -42.65 -23.84
CA ALA A 137 -11.15 -43.54 -23.59
C ALA A 137 -11.51 -44.68 -22.62
N ASN A 138 -12.21 -44.37 -21.52
CA ASN A 138 -12.68 -45.38 -20.58
C ASN A 138 -13.70 -46.33 -21.20
N ALA A 139 -14.59 -45.82 -22.06
CA ALA A 139 -15.55 -46.66 -22.78
C ALA A 139 -14.87 -47.60 -23.79
N ALA A 140 -13.87 -47.12 -24.54
CA ALA A 140 -13.07 -47.93 -25.45
C ALA A 140 -12.27 -49.01 -24.68
N ARG A 141 -11.66 -48.64 -23.56
CA ARG A 141 -10.95 -49.58 -22.66
C ARG A 141 -11.84 -50.69 -22.13
N ARG A 142 -13.07 -50.37 -21.68
CA ARG A 142 -14.05 -51.39 -21.23
C ARG A 142 -14.44 -52.38 -22.33
N ARG A 143 -14.30 -52.00 -23.60
CA ARG A 143 -14.52 -52.86 -24.77
C ARG A 143 -13.23 -53.50 -25.29
N ALA A 144 -12.16 -53.45 -24.50
CA ALA A 144 -10.82 -53.94 -24.82
C ALA A 144 -10.19 -53.35 -26.10
N ARG A 145 -10.60 -52.14 -26.52
CA ARG A 145 -10.02 -51.41 -27.66
C ARG A 145 -8.92 -50.46 -27.17
N TYR A 146 -7.76 -51.01 -26.83
CA TYR A 146 -6.70 -50.25 -26.14
C TYR A 146 -6.03 -49.18 -26.99
N ALA A 147 -5.84 -49.42 -28.29
CA ALA A 147 -5.33 -48.39 -29.21
C ALA A 147 -6.30 -47.20 -29.32
N GLU A 148 -7.60 -47.46 -29.49
CA GLU A 148 -8.64 -46.41 -29.49
C GLU A 148 -8.68 -45.67 -28.15
N ALA A 149 -8.59 -46.40 -27.03
CA ALA A 149 -8.55 -45.79 -25.70
C ALA A 149 -7.35 -44.85 -25.53
N SER A 150 -6.17 -45.26 -25.99
CA SER A 150 -4.95 -44.44 -25.95
C SER A 150 -5.09 -43.16 -26.78
N GLU A 151 -5.61 -43.25 -28.01
CA GLU A 151 -5.81 -42.08 -28.87
C GLU A 151 -6.85 -41.12 -28.31
N ARG A 152 -7.98 -41.64 -27.79
CA ARG A 152 -9.00 -40.82 -27.12
C ARG A 152 -8.44 -40.12 -25.88
N ALA A 153 -7.61 -40.81 -25.10
CA ALA A 153 -6.96 -40.23 -23.93
C ALA A 153 -5.97 -39.11 -24.31
N LYS A 154 -5.12 -39.31 -25.34
CA LYS A 154 -4.20 -38.27 -25.85
C LYS A 154 -4.95 -37.03 -26.35
N LEU A 155 -6.08 -37.21 -27.02
CA LEU A 155 -6.97 -36.11 -27.42
C LEU A 155 -7.50 -35.38 -26.17
N GLY A 156 -7.93 -36.13 -25.15
CA GLY A 156 -8.33 -35.58 -23.85
C GLY A 156 -7.23 -34.73 -23.20
N THR A 157 -5.99 -35.22 -23.16
CA THR A 157 -4.81 -34.48 -22.68
C THR A 157 -4.62 -33.17 -23.45
N THR A 158 -4.65 -33.23 -24.78
CA THR A 158 -4.48 -32.05 -25.65
C THR A 158 -5.55 -30.99 -25.38
N LYS A 159 -6.81 -31.41 -25.19
CA LYS A 159 -7.92 -30.52 -24.84
C LYS A 159 -7.75 -29.93 -23.44
N ALA A 160 -7.29 -30.72 -22.46
CA ALA A 160 -7.01 -30.23 -21.11
C ALA A 160 -5.88 -29.19 -21.10
N ASP A 161 -4.79 -29.41 -21.84
CA ASP A 161 -3.69 -28.47 -21.93
C ASP A 161 -4.10 -27.17 -22.66
N LEU A 162 -4.94 -27.27 -23.70
CA LEU A 162 -5.55 -26.10 -24.32
C LEU A 162 -6.47 -25.35 -23.34
N ALA A 163 -7.32 -26.07 -22.61
CA ALA A 163 -8.21 -25.49 -21.61
C ALA A 163 -7.41 -24.73 -20.55
N LYS A 164 -6.32 -25.31 -20.05
CA LYS A 164 -5.40 -24.64 -19.12
C LYS A 164 -4.83 -23.35 -19.73
N ARG A 165 -4.24 -23.42 -20.93
CA ARG A 165 -3.65 -22.23 -21.59
C ARG A 165 -4.66 -21.11 -21.80
N LEU A 166 -5.85 -21.44 -22.29
CA LEU A 166 -6.91 -20.46 -22.49
C LEU A 166 -7.40 -19.90 -21.16
N ALA A 167 -7.52 -20.73 -20.11
CA ALA A 167 -7.89 -20.27 -18.80
C ALA A 167 -6.87 -19.26 -18.25
N ASP A 168 -5.58 -19.57 -18.32
CA ASP A 168 -4.50 -18.67 -17.90
C ASP A 168 -4.50 -17.35 -18.69
N GLN A 169 -4.75 -17.39 -20.01
CA GLN A 169 -4.82 -16.19 -20.86
C GLN A 169 -6.05 -15.33 -20.58
N ARG A 170 -7.17 -15.96 -20.24
CA ARG A 170 -8.47 -15.31 -20.08
C ARG A 170 -8.79 -14.94 -18.63
N ALA A 171 -8.04 -15.49 -17.66
CA ALA A 171 -8.22 -15.20 -16.25
C ALA A 171 -7.91 -13.73 -15.95
N PRO A 172 -8.72 -13.06 -15.11
CA PRO A 172 -8.38 -11.76 -14.57
C PRO A 172 -7.08 -11.84 -13.78
N VAL A 173 -6.14 -10.97 -14.11
CA VAL A 173 -4.87 -10.90 -13.41
C VAL A 173 -4.95 -9.90 -12.25
N PRO A 174 -4.42 -10.24 -11.07
CA PRO A 174 -4.31 -9.28 -9.98
C PRO A 174 -3.45 -8.09 -10.38
N GLU A 175 -3.85 -6.90 -9.96
CA GLU A 175 -3.14 -5.66 -10.18
C GLU A 175 -2.85 -5.00 -8.84
N PRO A 176 -1.68 -5.27 -8.25
CA PRO A 176 -1.33 -4.73 -6.95
C PRO A 176 -1.25 -3.20 -7.01
N GLY A 177 -1.66 -2.55 -5.91
CA GLY A 177 -1.34 -1.15 -5.70
C GLY A 177 0.13 -0.95 -5.40
N THR A 178 0.57 0.30 -5.38
CA THR A 178 1.88 0.69 -4.87
C THR A 178 1.70 1.75 -3.80
N LEU A 179 2.41 1.62 -2.69
CA LEU A 179 2.47 2.64 -1.66
C LEU A 179 3.41 3.76 -2.12
N SER A 180 2.90 4.76 -2.84
CA SER A 180 3.70 5.81 -3.51
C SER A 180 4.32 6.81 -2.52
N ALA A 181 3.67 7.07 -1.39
CA ALA A 181 4.19 7.95 -0.35
C ALA A 181 3.89 7.41 1.06
N VAL A 182 4.80 7.67 1.98
CA VAL A 182 4.70 7.31 3.41
C VAL A 182 5.26 8.45 4.25
N PHE A 183 4.47 8.94 5.19
CA PHE A 183 4.89 9.96 6.14
C PHE A 183 4.38 9.63 7.55
N GLY A 184 5.24 9.83 8.55
CA GLY A 184 4.95 9.46 9.93
C GLY A 184 4.89 7.93 10.13
N ASN A 185 4.18 7.50 11.16
CA ASN A 185 4.07 6.08 11.52
C ASN A 185 2.97 5.40 10.70
N VAL A 186 3.37 4.86 9.56
CA VAL A 186 2.53 4.01 8.70
C VAL A 186 3.01 2.57 8.81
N LYS A 187 2.05 1.64 8.93
CA LYS A 187 2.33 0.21 8.94
C LYS A 187 1.50 -0.52 7.90
N VAL A 188 2.05 -1.59 7.34
CA VAL A 188 1.38 -2.47 6.39
C VAL A 188 1.31 -3.88 6.96
N ALA A 189 0.16 -4.53 6.83
CA ALA A 189 0.05 -5.98 6.99
C ALA A 189 -0.12 -6.59 5.59
N PRO A 190 0.82 -7.45 5.13
CA PRO A 190 0.69 -8.15 3.85
C PRO A 190 -0.57 -9.02 3.79
N SER A 191 -0.95 -9.41 2.57
CA SER A 191 -2.06 -10.33 2.33
C SER A 191 -1.94 -11.61 3.19
N GLY A 192 -3.03 -11.99 3.86
CA GLY A 192 -3.07 -13.15 4.76
C GLY A 192 -2.37 -12.97 6.12
N SER A 193 -1.59 -11.90 6.32
CA SER A 193 -0.93 -11.63 7.60
C SER A 193 -1.80 -10.78 8.53
N SER A 194 -1.78 -11.11 9.83
CA SER A 194 -2.32 -10.28 10.91
C SER A 194 -1.29 -9.31 11.49
N VAL A 195 -0.01 -9.47 11.14
CA VAL A 195 1.10 -8.70 11.69
C VAL A 195 1.37 -7.46 10.85
N PHE A 196 1.34 -6.29 11.50
CA PHE A 196 1.66 -5.01 10.89
C PHE A 196 3.16 -4.68 11.03
N VAL A 197 3.84 -4.47 9.92
CA VAL A 197 5.24 -4.04 9.85
C VAL A 197 5.34 -2.58 9.38
N PRO A 198 6.42 -1.85 9.70
CA PRO A 198 6.64 -0.50 9.18
C PRO A 198 6.53 -0.45 7.64
N ALA A 199 5.82 0.55 7.13
CA ALA A 199 5.60 0.70 5.71
C ALA A 199 6.80 1.37 5.03
N LYS A 200 7.04 1.03 3.75
CA LYS A 200 8.10 1.63 2.95
C LYS A 200 7.52 2.16 1.64
N ALA A 201 7.80 3.42 1.32
CA ALA A 201 7.41 3.98 0.02
C ALA A 201 8.01 3.15 -1.14
N GLY A 202 7.25 3.00 -2.22
CA GLY A 202 7.53 2.15 -3.36
C GLY A 202 7.19 0.66 -3.17
N SER A 203 6.79 0.22 -1.98
CA SER A 203 6.43 -1.20 -1.78
C SER A 203 5.12 -1.56 -2.49
N PRO A 204 5.04 -2.76 -3.12
CA PRO A 204 3.77 -3.24 -3.67
C PRO A 204 2.76 -3.52 -2.55
N LEU A 205 1.49 -3.30 -2.86
CA LEU A 205 0.35 -3.64 -2.03
C LEU A 205 -0.54 -4.65 -2.79
N PRO A 206 -0.25 -5.95 -2.67
CA PRO A 206 -1.11 -7.00 -3.22
C PRO A 206 -2.52 -6.97 -2.63
N VAL A 207 -3.46 -7.58 -3.35
CA VAL A 207 -4.82 -7.83 -2.86
C VAL A 207 -4.77 -8.54 -1.50
N GLY A 208 -5.58 -8.07 -0.55
CA GLY A 208 -5.62 -8.48 0.85
C GLY A 208 -4.72 -7.67 1.79
N SER A 209 -3.82 -6.83 1.27
CA SER A 209 -2.95 -6.00 2.10
C SER A 209 -3.72 -4.91 2.84
N ARG A 210 -3.33 -4.66 4.09
CA ARG A 210 -3.89 -3.59 4.93
C ARG A 210 -2.85 -2.53 5.23
N VAL A 211 -3.24 -1.27 5.12
CA VAL A 211 -2.43 -0.11 5.49
C VAL A 211 -3.05 0.54 6.71
N ARG A 212 -2.23 0.88 7.71
CA ARG A 212 -2.64 1.59 8.92
C ARG A 212 -1.78 2.84 9.10
N THR A 213 -2.43 3.97 9.30
CA THR A 213 -1.82 5.28 9.60
C THR A 213 -2.12 5.67 11.04
N ALA A 214 -1.09 6.05 11.79
CA ALA A 214 -1.23 6.59 13.15
C ALA A 214 -1.70 8.07 13.13
N PRO A 215 -1.90 8.72 14.29
CA PRO A 215 -2.10 10.17 14.34
C PRO A 215 -0.95 10.92 13.64
N GLY A 216 -1.28 11.92 12.82
CA GLY A 216 -0.32 12.71 12.04
C GLY A 216 0.37 11.96 10.89
N ALA A 217 0.09 10.68 10.68
CA ALA A 217 0.65 9.90 9.58
C ALA A 217 -0.22 10.00 8.31
N ARG A 218 0.42 9.92 7.15
CA ARG A 218 -0.26 9.88 5.84
C ARG A 218 0.40 8.81 4.96
N ALA A 219 -0.39 8.24 4.07
CA ALA A 219 0.10 7.34 3.04
C ALA A 219 -0.62 7.62 1.73
N GLU A 220 0.06 7.42 0.60
CA GLU A 220 -0.57 7.46 -0.72
C GLU A 220 -0.46 6.08 -1.36
N VAL A 221 -1.59 5.59 -1.88
CA VAL A 221 -1.67 4.36 -2.66
C VAL A 221 -2.02 4.72 -4.09
N ARG A 222 -1.20 4.27 -5.03
CA ARG A 222 -1.46 4.37 -6.48
C ARG A 222 -1.83 3.00 -7.03
N LEU A 223 -2.97 2.92 -7.72
CA LEU A 223 -3.39 1.69 -8.40
C LEU A 223 -2.99 1.73 -9.89
N PRO A 224 -2.84 0.56 -10.55
CA PRO A 224 -2.47 0.50 -11.97
C PRO A 224 -3.48 1.13 -12.93
N ASP A 225 -4.72 1.38 -12.48
CA ASP A 225 -5.74 2.07 -13.27
C ASP A 225 -5.60 3.60 -13.26
N GLY A 226 -4.59 4.13 -12.56
CA GLY A 226 -4.34 5.57 -12.41
C GLY A 226 -5.00 6.20 -11.19
N SER A 227 -5.76 5.44 -10.39
CA SER A 227 -6.34 5.94 -9.15
C SER A 227 -5.27 6.29 -8.12
N THR A 228 -5.44 7.44 -7.46
CA THR A 228 -4.58 7.88 -6.35
C THR A 228 -5.41 8.05 -5.10
N LEU A 229 -5.02 7.36 -4.03
CA LEU A 229 -5.75 7.33 -2.76
C LEU A 229 -4.82 7.78 -1.64
N GLN A 230 -5.08 8.96 -1.09
CA GLN A 230 -4.43 9.41 0.11
C GLN A 230 -5.16 8.85 1.32
N ILE A 231 -4.50 8.01 2.09
CA ILE A 231 -4.96 7.47 3.36
C ILE A 231 -4.64 8.50 4.44
N LEU A 232 -5.68 8.96 5.11
CA LEU A 232 -5.61 10.01 6.11
C LEU A 232 -5.08 9.47 7.45
N ALA A 233 -4.77 10.33 8.41
CA ALA A 233 -4.39 9.92 9.76
C ALA A 233 -5.47 9.05 10.41
N ASN A 234 -5.09 8.24 11.40
CA ASN A 234 -6.02 7.38 12.17
C ASN A 234 -6.86 6.45 11.29
N SER A 235 -6.27 5.91 10.23
CA SER A 235 -7.01 5.16 9.23
C SER A 235 -6.53 3.72 9.09
N VAL A 236 -7.46 2.85 8.70
CA VAL A 236 -7.19 1.47 8.28
C VAL A 236 -7.84 1.25 6.93
N PHE A 237 -7.02 0.95 5.93
CA PHE A 237 -7.40 0.77 4.54
C PHE A 237 -7.02 -0.64 4.07
N ARG A 238 -7.82 -1.25 3.20
CA ARG A 238 -7.53 -2.55 2.57
C ARG A 238 -7.79 -2.53 1.08
N ILE A 239 -6.91 -3.16 0.31
CA ILE A 239 -7.19 -3.50 -1.09
C ILE A 239 -7.87 -4.87 -1.10
N GLU A 240 -9.20 -4.89 -1.20
CA GLU A 240 -9.97 -6.14 -1.16
C GLU A 240 -9.94 -6.86 -2.51
N GLN A 241 -10.04 -6.11 -3.60
CA GLN A 241 -9.92 -6.62 -4.96
C GLN A 241 -9.29 -5.57 -5.87
N SER A 242 -8.41 -6.01 -6.76
CA SER A 242 -7.87 -5.20 -7.85
C SER A 242 -7.39 -6.16 -8.92
N ARG A 243 -8.12 -6.22 -10.04
CA ARG A 243 -7.82 -7.16 -11.13
C ARG A 243 -8.25 -6.62 -12.49
N LEU A 244 -7.54 -7.08 -13.52
CA LEU A 244 -7.81 -6.78 -14.93
C LEU A 244 -8.15 -8.05 -15.70
N ASP A 245 -9.32 -8.08 -16.31
CA ASP A 245 -9.66 -9.06 -17.34
C ASP A 245 -8.97 -8.65 -18.65
N ARG A 246 -7.92 -9.36 -19.04
CA ARG A 246 -7.08 -8.98 -20.20
C ARG A 246 -7.82 -9.12 -21.53
N ARG A 247 -8.92 -9.87 -21.59
CA ARG A 247 -9.69 -10.09 -22.82
C ARG A 247 -10.40 -8.84 -23.32
N ASP A 248 -11.02 -8.11 -22.40
CA ASP A 248 -11.84 -6.93 -22.69
C ASP A 248 -11.36 -5.66 -21.96
N GLN A 249 -10.22 -5.75 -21.27
CA GLN A 249 -9.64 -4.67 -20.46
C GLN A 249 -10.56 -4.17 -19.34
N ARG A 250 -11.54 -4.99 -18.91
CA ARG A 250 -12.40 -4.68 -17.78
C ARG A 250 -11.62 -4.79 -16.47
N ARG A 251 -11.82 -3.82 -15.59
CA ARG A 251 -11.23 -3.77 -14.24
C ARG A 251 -12.29 -3.96 -13.18
N ASP A 252 -11.97 -4.77 -12.17
CA ASP A 252 -12.77 -4.90 -10.95
C ASP A 252 -11.90 -4.46 -9.76
N VAL A 253 -12.30 -3.35 -9.14
CA VAL A 253 -11.61 -2.76 -8.00
C VAL A 253 -12.58 -2.62 -6.83
N GLN A 254 -12.20 -3.20 -5.69
CA GLN A 254 -12.88 -2.98 -4.42
C GLN A 254 -11.84 -2.64 -3.35
N LEU A 255 -12.09 -1.55 -2.63
CA LEU A 255 -11.22 -1.06 -1.58
C LEU A 255 -12.05 -0.77 -0.34
N ASP A 256 -11.51 -1.11 0.81
CA ASP A 256 -12.23 -0.98 2.06
C ASP A 256 -11.58 0.11 2.93
N VAL A 257 -12.38 1.06 3.39
CA VAL A 257 -12.05 2.08 4.40
C VAL A 257 -12.67 1.58 5.71
N ILE A 258 -11.87 0.87 6.49
CA ILE A 258 -12.34 0.18 7.70
C ILE A 258 -12.52 1.18 8.85
N MET A 259 -11.62 2.14 8.96
CA MET A 259 -11.61 3.19 9.97
C MET A 259 -10.88 4.42 9.41
N GLY A 260 -11.23 5.60 9.92
CA GLY A 260 -10.60 6.87 9.52
C GLY A 260 -11.14 7.36 8.19
N GLY A 261 -10.28 7.77 7.27
CA GLY A 261 -10.72 8.25 5.97
C GLY A 261 -9.66 8.21 4.87
N ILE A 262 -10.14 8.41 3.65
CA ILE A 262 -9.31 8.56 2.45
C ILE A 262 -9.79 9.76 1.63
N LEU A 263 -8.87 10.38 0.90
CA LEU A 263 -9.15 11.22 -0.25
C LEU A 263 -8.77 10.44 -1.51
N GLY A 264 -9.75 10.17 -2.38
CA GLY A 264 -9.56 9.38 -3.59
C GLY A 264 -9.81 10.21 -4.84
N LYS A 265 -8.87 10.16 -5.78
CA LYS A 265 -9.05 10.65 -7.16
C LYS A 265 -9.04 9.45 -8.09
N ILE A 266 -10.22 9.11 -8.62
CA ILE A 266 -10.44 7.92 -9.44
C ILE A 266 -10.73 8.39 -10.88
N PRO A 267 -9.98 7.94 -11.89
CA PRO A 267 -10.25 8.29 -13.28
C PRO A 267 -11.58 7.69 -13.77
N LYS A 268 -12.14 8.26 -14.84
CA LYS A 268 -13.33 7.67 -15.49
C LYS A 268 -13.02 6.26 -15.97
N ARG A 269 -13.99 5.35 -15.82
CA ARG A 269 -13.86 3.97 -16.27
C ARG A 269 -13.62 3.92 -17.78
N THR A 270 -12.70 3.06 -18.20
CA THR A 270 -12.37 2.83 -19.62
C THR A 270 -13.31 1.83 -20.28
N HIS A 271 -13.93 0.94 -19.50
CA HIS A 271 -14.86 -0.08 -19.99
C HIS A 271 -16.19 -0.03 -19.21
N ALA A 272 -17.32 -0.15 -19.90
CA ALA A 272 -18.66 0.04 -19.30
C ALA A 272 -18.95 -0.93 -18.15
N ARG A 273 -18.50 -2.18 -18.29
CA ARG A 273 -18.63 -3.25 -17.28
C ARG A 273 -17.59 -3.20 -16.16
N SER A 274 -16.63 -2.25 -16.18
CA SER A 274 -15.67 -2.11 -15.08
C SER A 274 -16.38 -1.65 -13.81
N THR A 275 -15.96 -2.21 -12.68
CA THR A 275 -16.49 -1.87 -11.37
C THR A 275 -15.41 -1.22 -10.52
N TYR A 276 -15.76 -0.13 -9.85
CA TYR A 276 -14.92 0.52 -8.85
C TYR A 276 -15.78 0.83 -7.65
N ARG A 277 -15.46 0.21 -6.51
CA ARG A 277 -16.22 0.32 -5.28
C ARG A 277 -15.32 0.66 -4.10
N LEU A 278 -15.70 1.68 -3.33
CA LEU A 278 -15.20 1.87 -1.98
C LEU A 278 -16.21 1.29 -1.01
N LYS A 279 -15.76 0.62 0.05
CA LYS A 279 -16.63 0.06 1.08
C LYS A 279 -16.18 0.57 2.44
N SER A 280 -17.13 1.03 3.23
CA SER A 280 -16.98 1.27 4.65
C SER A 280 -17.92 0.32 5.40
N PRO A 281 -17.83 0.19 6.74
CA PRO A 281 -18.66 -0.73 7.50
C PRO A 281 -20.16 -0.62 7.20
N GLU A 282 -20.68 0.62 7.12
CA GLU A 282 -22.13 0.86 6.94
C GLU A 282 -22.54 1.21 5.52
N ALA A 283 -21.60 1.25 4.56
CA ALA A 283 -21.94 1.65 3.21
C ALA A 283 -21.03 1.08 2.12
N ALA A 284 -21.61 0.89 0.94
CA ALA A 284 -20.89 0.67 -0.31
C ALA A 284 -21.03 1.90 -1.20
N ILE A 285 -19.94 2.33 -1.81
CA ILE A 285 -19.85 3.52 -2.64
C ILE A 285 -19.43 3.08 -4.05
N ALA A 286 -20.34 3.20 -5.01
CA ALA A 286 -20.04 2.93 -6.41
C ALA A 286 -19.51 4.21 -7.08
N ILE A 287 -18.34 4.11 -7.71
CA ILE A 287 -17.62 5.24 -8.31
C ILE A 287 -17.70 5.19 -9.83
N ARG A 288 -17.91 6.37 -10.44
CA ARG A 288 -17.94 6.56 -11.90
C ARG A 288 -17.00 7.66 -12.37
N GLY A 289 -15.75 7.64 -11.90
CA GLY A 289 -14.75 8.66 -12.22
C GLY A 289 -14.98 9.94 -11.42
N THR A 290 -14.59 9.90 -10.14
CA THR A 290 -14.91 10.93 -9.17
C THR A 290 -13.71 11.28 -8.30
N GLU A 291 -13.72 12.49 -7.79
CA GLU A 291 -12.90 12.88 -6.64
C GLU A 291 -13.78 12.85 -5.39
N VAL A 292 -13.40 12.06 -4.38
CA VAL A 292 -14.24 11.77 -3.21
C VAL A 292 -13.44 11.76 -1.93
N ARG A 293 -14.08 12.17 -0.83
CA ARG A 293 -13.68 11.78 0.53
C ARG A 293 -14.59 10.70 1.03
N VAL A 294 -14.00 9.66 1.59
CA VAL A 294 -14.74 8.56 2.22
C VAL A 294 -14.17 8.32 3.60
N GLY A 295 -15.02 8.22 4.61
CA GLY A 295 -14.58 7.96 5.97
C GLY A 295 -15.56 7.16 6.79
N ASN A 296 -15.05 6.56 7.85
CA ASN A 296 -15.80 5.87 8.90
C ASN A 296 -15.19 6.23 10.25
N ASP A 297 -15.99 6.83 11.13
CA ASP A 297 -15.54 7.20 12.48
C ASP A 297 -15.77 6.06 13.48
N GLU A 298 -15.36 6.29 14.73
CA GLU A 298 -15.54 5.35 15.84
C GLU A 298 -17.01 5.13 16.22
N SER A 299 -17.91 6.01 15.78
CA SER A 299 -19.37 5.86 15.93
C SER A 299 -19.98 5.01 14.81
N ASN A 300 -19.16 4.41 13.94
CA ASN A 300 -19.56 3.65 12.75
C ASN A 300 -20.47 4.46 11.83
N VAL A 301 -20.20 5.76 11.66
CA VAL A 301 -20.88 6.58 10.67
C VAL A 301 -20.03 6.63 9.41
N SER A 302 -20.54 6.02 8.35
CA SER A 302 -19.94 6.04 7.02
C SER A 302 -20.31 7.32 6.29
N ARG A 303 -19.32 8.08 5.81
CA ARG A 303 -19.49 9.37 5.14
C ARG A 303 -18.88 9.35 3.76
N LEU A 304 -19.57 10.01 2.83
CA LEU A 304 -19.12 10.28 1.47
C LEU A 304 -19.29 11.77 1.19
N SER A 305 -18.21 12.44 0.80
CA SER A 305 -18.26 13.77 0.15
C SER A 305 -17.77 13.62 -1.29
N VAL A 306 -18.55 14.05 -2.27
CA VAL A 306 -18.16 14.04 -3.68
C VAL A 306 -17.70 15.44 -4.07
N LEU A 307 -16.42 15.57 -4.41
CA LEU A 307 -15.79 16.83 -4.79
C LEU A 307 -15.89 17.08 -6.30
N ALA A 308 -15.88 16.02 -7.10
CA ALA A 308 -16.06 16.09 -8.55
C ALA A 308 -16.78 14.84 -9.08
N GLY A 309 -17.71 15.01 -10.02
CA GLY A 309 -18.42 13.91 -10.69
C GLY A 309 -19.65 13.38 -9.93
N LEU A 310 -19.89 12.07 -10.00
CA LEU A 310 -21.06 11.42 -9.41
C LEU A 310 -20.70 10.07 -8.80
N ALA A 311 -21.10 9.86 -7.54
CA ALA A 311 -21.00 8.56 -6.86
C ALA A 311 -22.37 8.12 -6.34
N GLU A 312 -22.53 6.84 -6.06
CA GLU A 312 -23.74 6.29 -5.46
C GLU A 312 -23.38 5.67 -4.10
N LEU A 313 -24.08 6.10 -3.04
CA LEU A 313 -23.95 5.57 -1.69
C LEU A 313 -25.08 4.57 -1.44
N SER A 314 -24.74 3.34 -1.12
CA SER A 314 -25.70 2.26 -0.84
C SER A 314 -25.53 1.74 0.58
N ALA A 315 -26.64 1.70 1.33
CA ALA A 315 -26.70 1.11 2.67
C ALA A 315 -28.12 0.56 2.93
N SER A 316 -28.23 -0.51 3.72
CA SER A 316 -29.51 -1.17 4.07
C SER A 316 -30.46 -1.37 2.87
N GLY A 317 -29.91 -1.82 1.74
CA GLY A 317 -30.67 -2.10 0.51
C GLY A 317 -31.16 -0.86 -0.26
N LYS A 318 -30.88 0.36 0.20
CA LYS A 318 -31.22 1.60 -0.48
C LYS A 318 -29.98 2.27 -1.06
N THR A 319 -30.14 2.90 -2.21
CA THR A 319 -29.08 3.62 -2.93
C THR A 319 -29.47 5.07 -3.12
N THR A 320 -28.52 5.96 -2.85
CA THR A 320 -28.67 7.40 -2.99
C THR A 320 -27.57 7.93 -3.92
N PRO A 321 -27.89 8.57 -5.05
CA PRO A 321 -26.90 9.27 -5.87
C PRO A 321 -26.40 10.51 -5.13
N VAL A 322 -25.09 10.72 -5.08
CA VAL A 322 -24.44 11.86 -4.46
C VAL A 322 -23.70 12.65 -5.55
N PRO A 323 -24.27 13.78 -6.01
CA PRO A 323 -23.66 14.58 -7.06
C PRO A 323 -22.44 15.35 -6.53
N GLU A 324 -21.71 15.96 -7.45
CA GLU A 324 -20.63 16.89 -7.17
C GLU A 324 -21.03 17.97 -6.15
N ASN A 325 -20.05 18.38 -5.34
CA ASN A 325 -20.19 19.35 -4.26
C ASN A 325 -21.27 18.99 -3.23
N SER A 326 -21.60 17.70 -3.10
CA SER A 326 -22.56 17.19 -2.11
C SER A 326 -21.97 16.04 -1.29
N GLY A 327 -22.55 15.83 -0.11
CA GLY A 327 -22.18 14.73 0.78
C GLY A 327 -23.40 13.99 1.30
N SER A 328 -23.19 12.74 1.67
CA SER A 328 -24.19 11.88 2.30
C SER A 328 -23.52 10.97 3.32
N TYR A 329 -24.29 10.48 4.28
CA TYR A 329 -23.79 9.58 5.31
C TYR A 329 -24.80 8.49 5.64
N SER A 330 -24.32 7.42 6.26
CA SER A 330 -25.12 6.29 6.75
C SER A 330 -24.65 5.88 8.14
N GLU A 331 -25.60 5.65 9.02
CA GLU A 331 -25.37 5.09 10.37
C GLU A 331 -25.64 3.58 10.36
N ALA A 332 -25.24 2.91 11.44
CA ALA A 332 -25.36 1.46 11.56
C ALA A 332 -26.76 0.94 11.26
N GLY A 333 -26.86 0.07 10.25
CA GLY A 333 -28.12 -0.56 9.82
C GLY A 333 -29.16 0.39 9.22
N LYS A 334 -28.86 1.69 9.02
CA LYS A 334 -29.79 2.66 8.43
C LYS A 334 -29.53 2.86 6.94
N ALA A 335 -30.56 3.35 6.25
CA ALA A 335 -30.42 3.78 4.87
C ALA A 335 -29.62 5.09 4.76
N PRO A 336 -28.99 5.38 3.60
CA PRO A 336 -28.28 6.62 3.41
C PRO A 336 -29.21 7.82 3.58
N HIS A 337 -28.70 8.87 4.22
CA HIS A 337 -29.40 10.16 4.26
C HIS A 337 -29.50 10.77 2.86
N LYS A 338 -30.42 11.74 2.68
CA LYS A 338 -30.47 12.51 1.43
C LYS A 338 -29.17 13.32 1.29
N PRO A 339 -28.63 13.50 0.08
CA PRO A 339 -27.44 14.30 -0.12
C PRO A 339 -27.69 15.74 0.32
N VAL A 340 -26.69 16.33 0.95
CA VAL A 340 -26.67 17.75 1.32
C VAL A 340 -25.51 18.43 0.61
N GLU A 341 -25.70 19.68 0.21
CA GLU A 341 -24.60 20.47 -0.34
C GLU A 341 -23.48 20.60 0.71
N LEU A 342 -22.25 20.38 0.26
CA LEU A 342 -21.05 20.57 1.06
C LEU A 342 -20.89 22.05 1.43
N LEU A 343 -20.51 22.31 2.68
CA LEU A 343 -20.25 23.68 3.13
C LEU A 343 -19.11 24.32 2.28
N PRO A 344 -19.19 25.63 2.02
CA PRO A 344 -18.11 26.34 1.34
C PRO A 344 -16.83 26.30 2.17
N ALA A 345 -15.69 26.45 1.50
CA ALA A 345 -14.45 26.76 2.18
C ALA A 345 -14.53 28.18 2.78
N PRO A 346 -13.87 28.45 3.92
CA PRO A 346 -13.82 29.80 4.46
C PRO A 346 -12.94 30.72 3.58
N ASP A 347 -13.30 32.00 3.52
CA ASP A 347 -12.51 33.01 2.84
C ASP A 347 -11.30 33.40 3.70
N VAL A 348 -10.12 32.92 3.27
CA VAL A 348 -8.85 33.16 3.98
C VAL A 348 -8.35 34.59 3.74
N LEU A 349 -8.20 35.34 4.83
CA LEU A 349 -7.70 36.71 4.88
C LEU A 349 -6.16 36.74 5.03
N VAL A 350 -5.60 35.82 5.83
CA VAL A 350 -4.17 35.69 6.13
C VAL A 350 -3.81 34.20 6.04
N PRO A 351 -2.71 33.77 5.37
CA PRO A 351 -1.54 34.54 4.93
C PRO A 351 -1.64 35.27 3.59
N GLY A 352 -2.75 35.16 2.85
CA GLY A 352 -2.80 35.64 1.46
C GLY A 352 -1.84 34.86 0.54
N SER A 353 -1.24 35.51 -0.47
CA SER A 353 -0.36 34.89 -1.48
C SER A 353 1.12 35.29 -1.34
N VAL A 354 1.61 35.54 -0.12
CA VAL A 354 2.86 36.30 0.08
C VAL A 354 3.93 35.47 0.81
N GLU A 355 5.19 35.68 0.44
CA GLU A 355 6.37 35.27 1.22
C GLU A 355 6.30 35.86 2.65
N ARG A 356 6.47 35.03 3.67
CA ARG A 356 6.42 35.44 5.08
C ARG A 356 7.81 35.46 5.68
N ARG A 357 8.13 36.61 6.27
CA ARG A 357 9.39 36.88 6.96
C ARG A 357 9.09 37.23 8.40
N THR A 358 9.57 36.41 9.32
CA THR A 358 9.28 36.55 10.76
C THR A 358 10.33 35.83 11.59
N ALA A 359 10.75 36.42 12.72
CA ALA A 359 11.76 35.82 13.60
C ALA A 359 11.20 34.61 14.33
N GLN A 360 9.92 34.67 14.67
CA GLN A 360 9.22 33.60 15.36
C GLN A 360 8.92 32.44 14.41
N GLN A 361 9.05 32.65 13.09
CA GLN A 361 8.81 31.62 12.09
C GLN A 361 7.37 31.06 12.12
N GLN A 362 6.46 31.75 12.80
CA GLN A 362 5.05 31.41 12.90
C GLN A 362 4.25 32.16 11.85
N VAL A 363 3.26 31.48 11.27
CA VAL A 363 2.34 32.08 10.30
C VAL A 363 0.97 32.22 10.95
N PRO A 364 0.45 33.45 11.10
CA PRO A 364 -0.96 33.62 11.44
C PRO A 364 -1.83 33.20 10.25
N PHE A 365 -2.93 32.55 10.56
CA PHE A 365 -4.03 32.29 9.66
C PHE A 365 -5.27 32.97 10.21
N GLU A 366 -5.98 33.67 9.34
CA GLU A 366 -7.23 34.35 9.66
C GLU A 366 -8.18 34.17 8.50
N TRP A 367 -9.45 33.92 8.78
CA TRP A 367 -10.46 33.73 7.76
C TRP A 367 -11.82 34.26 8.21
N THR A 368 -12.71 34.49 7.26
CA THR A 368 -14.06 34.99 7.55
C THR A 368 -14.88 33.91 8.27
N PRO A 369 -15.45 34.17 9.45
CA PRO A 369 -16.28 33.20 10.15
C PRO A 369 -17.55 32.85 9.36
N LEU A 370 -17.76 31.56 9.09
CA LEU A 370 -18.96 31.04 8.43
C LEU A 370 -20.15 31.04 9.39
N LYS A 371 -21.15 31.87 9.11
CA LYS A 371 -22.38 31.99 9.91
C LYS A 371 -23.48 31.08 9.37
N THR A 372 -23.50 29.83 9.82
CA THR A 372 -24.56 28.87 9.47
C THR A 372 -24.87 27.89 10.60
N ARG A 373 -26.13 27.47 10.75
CA ARG A 373 -26.55 26.49 11.77
C ARG A 373 -25.92 25.11 11.56
N LYS A 374 -25.46 24.81 10.34
CA LYS A 374 -24.81 23.55 9.96
C LYS A 374 -23.33 23.48 10.36
N PHE A 375 -22.70 24.60 10.71
CA PHE A 375 -21.26 24.68 11.01
C PHE A 375 -20.88 23.80 12.21
N GLY A 376 -19.87 22.96 12.03
CA GLY A 376 -19.25 22.15 13.07
C GLY A 376 -17.91 22.75 13.52
N CYS A 377 -16.93 22.73 12.61
CA CYS A 377 -15.58 23.28 12.80
C CYS A 377 -14.89 23.55 11.45
N TYR A 378 -13.72 24.18 11.49
CA TYR A 378 -12.76 24.23 10.39
C TYR A 378 -11.72 23.13 10.56
N HIS A 379 -11.18 22.67 9.44
CA HIS A 379 -10.03 21.79 9.38
C HIS A 379 -8.95 22.47 8.54
N LEU A 380 -7.84 22.83 9.18
CA LEU A 380 -6.67 23.46 8.57
C LEU A 380 -5.53 22.45 8.55
N GLU A 381 -4.97 22.23 7.37
CA GLU A 381 -3.77 21.41 7.18
C GLU A 381 -2.66 22.26 6.56
N LEU A 382 -1.45 22.08 7.08
CA LEU A 382 -0.21 22.62 6.54
C LEU A 382 0.71 21.46 6.18
N SER A 383 1.32 21.52 4.99
CA SER A 383 2.18 20.48 4.44
C SER A 383 3.44 21.04 3.80
N GLN A 384 4.50 20.23 3.74
CA GLN A 384 5.71 20.51 2.96
C GLN A 384 5.60 20.08 1.49
N ASP A 385 4.51 19.44 1.09
CA ASP A 385 4.29 19.05 -0.31
C ASP A 385 2.86 19.36 -0.78
N ALA A 386 2.74 19.62 -2.08
CA ALA A 386 1.48 19.98 -2.72
C ALA A 386 0.42 18.87 -2.69
N SER A 387 0.85 17.61 -2.52
CA SER A 387 -0.05 16.46 -2.43
C SER A 387 -0.56 16.24 -1.01
N PHE A 388 -0.10 17.02 -0.02
CA PHE A 388 -0.45 16.89 1.40
C PHE A 388 -0.05 15.54 2.02
N ASN A 389 1.02 14.91 1.52
CA ASN A 389 1.53 13.67 2.08
C ASN A 389 2.43 13.89 3.31
N THR A 390 3.05 15.07 3.45
CA THR A 390 4.01 15.44 4.50
C THR A 390 3.37 16.50 5.39
N ILE A 391 2.59 16.07 6.38
CA ILE A 391 1.81 16.98 7.22
C ILE A 391 2.67 17.59 8.33
N VAL A 392 2.61 18.91 8.42
CA VAL A 392 3.33 19.75 9.38
C VAL A 392 2.43 20.11 10.54
N GLU A 393 1.16 20.41 10.22
CA GLU A 393 0.06 20.66 11.15
C GLU A 393 -1.26 20.15 10.55
N ASP A 394 -2.12 19.60 11.40
CA ASP A 394 -3.48 19.14 11.12
C ASP A 394 -4.33 19.61 12.32
N VAL A 395 -5.20 20.59 12.10
CA VAL A 395 -5.86 21.35 13.16
C VAL A 395 -7.36 21.40 12.93
N LEU A 396 -8.12 20.96 13.93
CA LEU A 396 -9.56 21.16 14.01
C LEU A 396 -9.86 22.31 14.97
N THR A 397 -10.57 23.34 14.50
CA THR A 397 -10.87 24.52 15.33
C THR A 397 -12.26 25.09 15.05
N LYS A 398 -12.91 25.64 16.09
CA LYS A 398 -14.14 26.45 15.94
C LYS A 398 -13.84 27.94 15.76
N GLY A 399 -12.63 28.37 16.11
CA GLY A 399 -12.19 29.75 15.96
C GLY A 399 -11.94 30.08 14.49
N ALA A 400 -11.88 31.38 14.19
CA ALA A 400 -11.63 31.89 12.84
C ALA A 400 -10.16 32.30 12.61
N THR A 401 -9.29 31.91 13.54
CA THR A 401 -7.87 32.23 13.55
C THR A 401 -7.07 31.03 14.03
N HIS A 402 -5.83 30.92 13.55
CA HIS A 402 -4.84 29.96 14.04
C HIS A 402 -3.44 30.55 13.87
N VAL A 403 -2.50 30.21 14.75
CA VAL A 403 -1.09 30.57 14.57
C VAL A 403 -0.29 29.28 14.60
N THR A 404 0.50 29.05 13.55
CA THR A 404 1.30 27.83 13.45
C THR A 404 2.32 27.78 14.59
N ARG A 405 2.84 26.59 14.87
CA ARG A 405 4.14 26.41 15.50
C ARG A 405 5.23 27.09 14.66
N PRO A 406 6.40 27.38 15.24
CA PRO A 406 7.54 27.84 14.47
C PRO A 406 7.89 26.87 13.32
N LEU A 407 7.97 27.41 12.11
CA LEU A 407 8.27 26.70 10.87
C LEU A 407 9.68 27.01 10.41
N ILE A 408 10.42 25.98 10.00
CA ILE A 408 11.74 26.21 9.39
C ILE A 408 11.60 26.92 8.04
N ASP A 409 12.70 27.47 7.53
CA ASP A 409 12.72 28.09 6.20
C ASP A 409 12.34 27.06 5.12
N GLY A 410 11.40 27.40 4.24
CA GLY A 410 10.89 26.47 3.23
C GLY A 410 9.59 26.91 2.57
N GLU A 411 9.21 26.21 1.49
CA GLU A 411 7.87 26.33 0.88
C GLU A 411 6.91 25.38 1.59
N TYR A 412 5.72 25.90 1.91
CA TYR A 412 4.63 25.15 2.53
C TYR A 412 3.33 25.35 1.74
N PHE A 413 2.52 24.31 1.77
CA PHE A 413 1.19 24.25 1.17
C PHE A 413 0.18 24.17 2.29
N TRP A 414 -0.86 24.98 2.24
CA TRP A 414 -1.93 24.94 3.23
C TRP A 414 -3.26 24.69 2.54
N ARG A 415 -4.16 24.00 3.23
CA ARG A 415 -5.55 23.87 2.82
C ARG A 415 -6.47 23.96 4.02
N ILE A 416 -7.62 24.58 3.83
CA ILE A 416 -8.65 24.73 4.84
C ILE A 416 -10.01 24.36 4.27
N SER A 417 -10.80 23.66 5.08
CA SER A 417 -12.17 23.27 4.77
C SER A 417 -13.07 23.55 5.97
N THR A 418 -14.38 23.50 5.73
CA THR A 418 -15.38 23.51 6.80
C THR A 418 -15.99 22.12 6.95
N ILE A 419 -16.10 21.63 8.17
CA ILE A 419 -16.79 20.40 8.52
C ILE A 419 -18.13 20.76 9.14
N ASP A 420 -19.21 20.15 8.64
CA ASP A 420 -20.55 20.36 9.20
C ASP A 420 -20.77 19.57 10.51
N LYS A 421 -21.88 19.82 11.20
CA LYS A 421 -22.26 19.10 12.43
C LYS A 421 -22.52 17.60 12.24
N LYS A 422 -22.61 17.13 10.99
CA LYS A 422 -22.73 15.72 10.65
C LYS A 422 -21.38 15.10 10.33
N GLY A 423 -20.29 15.86 10.30
CA GLY A 423 -18.94 15.40 9.99
C GLY A 423 -18.64 15.34 8.49
N LEU A 424 -19.48 15.91 7.63
CA LEU A 424 -19.18 16.03 6.20
C LEU A 424 -18.22 17.20 6.00
N GLU A 425 -17.02 16.86 5.54
CA GLU A 425 -16.00 17.84 5.18
C GLU A 425 -16.32 18.45 3.82
N GLY A 426 -16.33 19.78 3.77
CA GLY A 426 -16.81 20.57 2.66
C GLY A 426 -15.77 20.85 1.57
N ARG A 427 -16.02 21.92 0.82
CA ARG A 427 -15.10 22.42 -0.20
C ARG A 427 -13.82 22.93 0.45
N VAL A 428 -12.72 22.90 -0.31
CA VAL A 428 -11.39 23.28 0.15
C VAL A 428 -10.98 24.61 -0.44
N ARG A 429 -10.33 25.44 0.37
CA ARG A 429 -9.51 26.56 -0.07
C ARG A 429 -8.06 26.22 0.24
N ASP A 430 -7.19 26.32 -0.73
CA ASP A 430 -5.77 26.04 -0.58
C ASP A 430 -4.91 27.21 -1.07
N GLY A 431 -3.63 27.15 -0.71
CA GLY A 431 -2.65 28.13 -1.11
C GLY A 431 -1.25 27.72 -0.67
N LYS A 432 -0.32 28.65 -0.84
CA LYS A 432 1.08 28.46 -0.48
C LYS A 432 1.55 29.58 0.44
N VAL A 433 2.57 29.28 1.21
CA VAL A 433 3.35 30.26 1.96
C VAL A 433 4.81 29.86 1.93
N VAL A 434 5.70 30.83 1.74
CA VAL A 434 7.15 30.60 1.80
C VAL A 434 7.66 31.25 3.08
N ILE A 435 8.35 30.46 3.90
CA ILE A 435 8.96 30.90 5.15
C ILE A 435 10.42 31.22 4.88
N ARG A 436 10.81 32.46 5.16
CA ARG A 436 12.22 32.89 5.09
C ARG A 436 12.55 33.78 6.28
N ARG A 437 13.66 33.49 6.96
CA ARG A 437 14.30 34.48 7.83
C ARG A 437 15.04 35.52 7.01
N ARG A 438 15.00 36.78 7.47
CA ARG A 438 15.83 37.86 6.93
C ARG A 438 16.54 38.61 8.05
N VAL A 439 17.69 38.10 8.45
CA VAL A 439 18.50 38.65 9.55
C VAL A 439 19.56 39.66 9.09
N ALA A 440 19.32 40.33 7.95
CA ALA A 440 20.24 41.32 7.39
C ALA A 440 20.03 42.70 8.04
N VAL A 441 21.13 43.36 8.38
CA VAL A 441 21.15 44.71 8.97
C VAL A 441 21.55 45.73 7.91
N ALA A 442 21.08 46.96 8.03
CA ALA A 442 21.56 48.11 7.28
C ALA A 442 21.97 49.21 8.28
N PHE A 443 22.88 50.09 7.87
CA PHE A 443 23.19 51.30 8.60
C PHE A 443 22.42 52.48 8.00
N GLU A 444 21.84 53.29 8.86
CA GLU A 444 21.11 54.51 8.51
C GLU A 444 21.66 55.71 9.30
N GLU A 445 21.65 56.87 8.67
CA GLU A 445 21.87 58.17 9.32
C GLU A 445 20.67 58.53 10.22
N ALA A 446 20.84 59.57 11.03
CA ALA A 446 19.79 60.02 11.95
C ALA A 446 18.48 60.47 11.25
N ASP A 447 18.56 60.84 9.98
CA ASP A 447 17.42 61.22 9.14
C ASP A 447 16.73 60.03 8.45
N GLY A 448 17.24 58.81 8.64
CA GLY A 448 16.74 57.57 8.05
C GLY A 448 17.29 57.26 6.65
N SER A 449 18.21 58.08 6.13
CA SER A 449 18.90 57.77 4.88
C SER A 449 19.89 56.63 5.06
N ARG A 450 20.01 55.74 4.07
CA ARG A 450 20.91 54.57 4.13
C ARG A 450 22.30 54.93 3.63
N PHE A 451 23.32 54.47 4.36
CA PHE A 451 24.67 54.50 3.84
C PHE A 451 24.80 53.60 2.60
N GLY A 452 25.51 54.09 1.59
CA GLY A 452 25.87 53.33 0.40
C GLY A 452 27.23 52.62 0.56
N ASP A 453 27.77 52.10 -0.54
CA ASP A 453 29.04 51.36 -0.54
C ASP A 453 30.28 52.25 -0.27
N ALA A 454 30.15 53.56 -0.42
CA ALA A 454 31.20 54.53 -0.11
C ALA A 454 31.31 54.78 1.41
N PRO A 455 32.47 55.26 1.91
CA PRO A 455 32.57 55.71 3.29
C PRO A 455 31.52 56.80 3.59
N GLY A 456 30.74 56.61 4.64
CA GLY A 456 29.77 57.63 5.08
C GLY A 456 30.49 58.79 5.75
N GLU A 457 29.91 59.99 5.72
CA GLU A 457 30.43 61.16 6.45
C GLU A 457 29.42 61.55 7.53
N VAL A 458 29.87 61.62 8.78
CA VAL A 458 29.00 61.92 9.92
C VAL A 458 29.72 62.89 10.86
N SER A 459 29.04 63.92 11.33
CA SER A 459 29.64 64.88 12.27
C SER A 459 29.75 64.28 13.68
N LEU A 460 30.79 64.69 14.41
CA LEU A 460 30.98 64.26 15.79
C LEU A 460 29.75 64.55 16.66
N GLY A 461 29.21 63.51 17.31
CA GLY A 461 28.02 63.59 18.16
C GLY A 461 26.69 63.30 17.44
N GLU A 462 26.69 63.12 16.12
CA GLU A 462 25.51 62.64 15.38
C GLU A 462 25.28 61.14 15.60
N ARG A 463 24.03 60.70 15.38
CA ARG A 463 23.62 59.32 15.63
C ARG A 463 23.69 58.52 14.36
N ILE A 464 24.23 57.31 14.48
CA ILE A 464 24.18 56.28 13.44
C ILE A 464 23.33 55.14 13.99
N LEU A 465 22.40 54.65 13.17
CA LEU A 465 21.48 53.59 13.53
C LEU A 465 21.83 52.32 12.75
N ALA A 466 21.93 51.19 13.43
CA ALA A 466 21.85 49.88 12.81
C ALA A 466 20.39 49.42 12.89
N VAL A 467 19.77 49.16 11.75
CA VAL A 467 18.35 48.81 11.65
C VAL A 467 18.16 47.57 10.76
N PRO A 468 17.00 46.90 10.80
CA PRO A 468 16.74 45.78 9.91
C PRO A 468 16.76 46.26 8.45
N ALA A 469 17.46 45.54 7.57
CA ALA A 469 17.56 45.91 6.17
C ALA A 469 16.20 45.90 5.43
N SER A 470 15.18 45.27 6.02
CA SER A 470 13.79 45.47 5.64
C SER A 470 12.85 45.47 6.83
N LEU A 471 11.65 46.02 6.61
CA LEU A 471 10.53 46.05 7.54
C LEU A 471 9.90 44.67 7.74
N ASP A 472 10.67 43.70 8.21
CA ASP A 472 10.14 42.43 8.71
C ASP A 472 10.63 42.17 10.14
N THR A 473 9.95 41.25 10.82
CA THR A 473 10.19 40.98 12.24
C THR A 473 11.24 39.89 12.45
N SER A 474 12.09 39.56 11.46
CA SER A 474 13.08 38.48 11.54
C SER A 474 14.25 38.75 12.47
N ILE A 475 14.50 40.03 12.79
CA ILE A 475 15.52 40.44 13.75
C ILE A 475 14.82 40.83 15.04
N VAL A 476 15.15 40.16 16.14
CA VAL A 476 14.67 40.52 17.49
C VAL A 476 15.77 41.15 18.34
N ARG A 477 17.03 40.91 17.99
CA ARG A 477 18.21 41.47 18.67
C ARG A 477 19.25 41.84 17.63
N MET A 478 20.12 42.78 17.95
CA MET A 478 21.27 43.13 17.12
C MET A 478 22.55 43.12 17.92
N GLU A 479 23.64 42.82 17.25
CA GLU A 479 24.98 42.98 17.78
C GLU A 479 25.74 44.01 16.96
N LEU A 480 26.40 44.95 17.64
CA LEU A 480 27.19 46.01 17.02
C LEU A 480 28.61 46.00 17.57
N SER A 481 29.60 46.21 16.72
CA SER A 481 31.01 46.32 17.09
C SER A 481 31.65 47.51 16.38
N LEU A 482 32.62 48.12 17.04
CA LEU A 482 33.44 49.20 16.51
C LEU A 482 34.86 48.69 16.31
N ASP A 483 35.38 48.86 15.08
CA ASP A 483 36.71 48.41 14.66
C ASP A 483 37.01 46.94 15.00
N GLY A 484 35.96 46.11 15.10
CA GLY A 484 36.07 44.67 15.33
C GLY A 484 36.43 44.23 16.76
N VAL A 485 36.44 45.14 17.75
CA VAL A 485 36.97 44.83 19.10
C VAL A 485 36.04 43.93 19.93
N ALA A 486 34.78 44.32 20.16
CA ALA A 486 33.80 43.52 20.89
C ALA A 486 32.37 43.88 20.46
N PHE A 487 31.50 42.87 20.30
CA PHE A 487 30.09 43.10 19.99
C PHE A 487 29.29 43.43 21.25
N TRP A 488 28.53 44.52 21.20
CA TRP A 488 27.50 44.85 22.17
C TRP A 488 26.14 44.36 21.66
N THR A 489 25.42 43.61 22.48
CA THR A 489 24.08 43.11 22.15
C THR A 489 23.01 44.12 22.59
N PHE A 490 22.15 44.47 21.65
CA PHE A 490 20.96 45.28 21.86
C PHE A 490 19.73 44.39 21.82
N TRP A 491 18.87 44.52 22.83
CA TRP A 491 17.66 43.71 23.00
C TRP A 491 16.45 44.24 22.23
N GLU A 492 16.63 45.37 21.56
CA GLU A 492 15.72 45.92 20.56
C GLU A 492 16.31 45.69 19.17
N PRO A 493 15.48 45.57 18.11
CA PRO A 493 15.94 45.41 16.74
C PRO A 493 16.48 46.73 16.15
N MET A 494 17.16 47.52 16.97
CA MET A 494 17.80 48.77 16.59
C MET A 494 19.01 48.98 17.50
N GLY A 495 20.18 49.14 16.88
CA GLY A 495 21.40 49.54 17.57
C GLY A 495 21.65 51.02 17.36
N ARG A 496 22.07 51.72 18.41
CA ARG A 496 22.42 53.15 18.31
C ARG A 496 23.90 53.36 18.61
N PHE A 497 24.56 54.08 17.73
CA PHE A 497 25.94 54.48 17.86
C PHE A 497 26.08 56.01 17.81
N VAL A 498 26.99 56.56 18.62
CA VAL A 498 27.38 57.98 18.60
C VAL A 498 28.91 58.03 18.69
N PRO A 499 29.62 58.46 17.64
CA PRO A 499 31.07 58.56 17.68
C PRO A 499 31.51 59.65 18.67
N THR A 500 32.55 59.35 19.44
CA THR A 500 33.09 60.23 20.49
C THR A 500 34.45 60.84 20.14
N ARG A 501 35.04 60.45 19.00
CA ARG A 501 36.29 61.00 18.46
C ARG A 501 36.21 61.16 16.94
N PRO A 502 36.82 62.21 16.35
CA PRO A 502 36.98 62.33 14.91
C PRO A 502 37.92 61.28 14.33
N GLY A 503 37.78 60.98 13.04
CA GLY A 503 38.59 60.01 12.30
C GLY A 503 37.78 58.89 11.66
N PRO A 504 38.43 58.01 10.86
CA PRO A 504 37.78 56.86 10.25
C PRO A 504 37.45 55.81 11.32
N VAL A 505 36.24 55.27 11.26
CA VAL A 505 35.73 54.21 12.12
C VAL A 505 35.02 53.18 11.26
N THR A 506 35.27 51.90 11.48
CA THR A 506 34.51 50.82 10.84
C THR A 506 33.47 50.26 11.81
N LEU A 507 32.20 50.41 11.44
CA LEU A 507 31.09 49.82 12.17
C LEU A 507 30.82 48.42 11.64
N TYR A 508 30.58 47.47 12.54
CA TYR A 508 30.13 46.12 12.23
C TYR A 508 28.78 45.89 12.90
N ALA A 509 27.82 45.30 12.19
CA ALA A 509 26.55 44.92 12.79
C ALA A 509 26.02 43.60 12.22
N ARG A 510 25.30 42.83 13.04
CA ARG A 510 24.55 41.65 12.59
C ARG A 510 23.24 41.50 13.34
N GLY A 511 22.23 40.99 12.65
CA GLY A 511 20.93 40.69 13.22
C GLY A 511 20.92 39.32 13.88
N ILE A 512 20.04 39.13 14.86
CA ILE A 512 19.82 37.85 15.55
C ILE A 512 18.32 37.56 15.57
N ASP A 513 17.95 36.35 15.14
CA ASP A 513 16.56 35.88 15.17
C ASP A 513 16.12 35.41 16.57
N ALA A 514 14.84 35.04 16.71
CA ALA A 514 14.27 34.59 17.98
C ALA A 514 14.85 33.24 18.46
N LEU A 515 15.47 32.47 17.55
CA LEU A 515 16.16 31.22 17.85
C LEU A 515 17.63 31.44 18.22
N GLY A 516 18.12 32.69 18.16
CA GLY A 516 19.51 33.03 18.46
C GLY A 516 20.48 32.85 17.29
N ASN A 517 20.01 32.56 16.09
CA ASN A 517 20.87 32.47 14.92
C ASN A 517 21.25 33.86 14.44
N THR A 518 22.51 34.02 14.04
CA THR A 518 23.06 35.29 13.56
C THR A 518 22.91 35.42 12.05
N GLY A 519 22.65 36.63 11.59
CA GLY A 519 22.74 37.02 10.20
C GLY A 519 24.16 37.35 9.76
N PRO A 520 24.33 37.73 8.48
CA PRO A 520 25.62 38.19 7.99
C PRO A 520 26.08 39.43 8.77
N VAL A 521 27.39 39.52 8.99
CA VAL A 521 28.01 40.74 9.51
C VAL A 521 28.09 41.75 8.35
N VAL A 522 27.47 42.90 8.55
CA VAL A 522 27.54 44.05 7.66
C VAL A 522 28.56 45.03 8.23
N GLN A 523 29.39 45.61 7.36
CA GLN A 523 30.38 46.61 7.74
C GLN A 523 30.10 47.92 7.02
N GLN A 524 30.34 49.04 7.71
CA GLN A 524 30.25 50.38 7.16
C GLN A 524 31.44 51.20 7.62
N LEU A 525 32.24 51.70 6.67
CA LEU A 525 33.26 52.69 6.97
C LEU A 525 32.61 54.06 7.10
N ILE A 526 32.92 54.77 8.18
CA ILE A 526 32.41 56.10 8.49
C ILE A 526 33.60 57.03 8.77
N ASN A 527 33.65 58.16 8.09
CA ASN A 527 34.56 59.25 8.39
C ASN A 527 33.87 60.22 9.35
N VAL A 528 34.32 60.24 10.61
CA VAL A 528 33.77 61.16 11.62
C VAL A 528 34.48 62.50 11.54
N THR A 529 33.75 63.54 11.14
CA THR A 529 34.28 64.91 11.03
C THR A 529 34.09 65.67 12.35
N PRO A 530 34.98 66.61 12.72
CA PRO A 530 34.75 67.48 13.87
C PRO A 530 33.47 68.30 13.68
N ARG A 531 32.68 68.45 14.76
CA ARG A 531 31.47 69.28 14.71
C ARG A 531 31.87 70.73 14.48
N VAL A 532 31.54 71.28 13.31
CA VAL A 532 31.71 72.71 13.04
C VAL A 532 30.69 73.46 13.88
N LYS A 533 31.16 74.44 14.67
CA LYS A 533 30.34 75.24 15.58
C LYS A 533 29.42 76.19 14.84
#